data_AF-A0A3B9LB70-F1
#
_entry.id   AF-A0A3B9LB70-F1
#
_cell.length_a   1.000
_cell.length_b   1.000
_cell.length_c   1.000
_cell.angle_alpha   90.00
_cell.angle_beta   90.00
_cell.angle_gamma   90.00
#
_symmetry.space_group_name_H-M   'P 1'
#
loop_
_entity.id
_entity.type
_entity.pdbx_description
1 polymer ?
#
loop_
_entity_poly.entity_id
_entity_poly.type
_entity_poly.pdbx_seq_one_letter_code
_entity_poly.pdbx_strand_id
1 'polypeptide(L)'
;AHKIAMVGVPNVTDVVGTGTLTISFGTFTPAVVSPATPASFTANADKTDINITIDSSNNTLAGVRDAINAANGSVTATIVNDGTTNRLLITSKDTGEVNSLKIAVTDSDGINTDATGLSRLAYDPLAAAGSGKNMTQLQDAVNAKLDIDGIAVEKASNTISDAISGVTLKLLSTSVDSVGLSVATDTGKIKESVQSFVDAYNKINTTLRDLTKYDPTGKASGALLGDATARSVVNQIKAVLTKTVDTGGTINSLSDVGVSFQQDGTLALDSTKLTNAMTNHFSEIAALFASSGHTSDALVSYTSVTSKTQSGTYNVTVSQLGSDTVDAVGTINGVAATGSGMYLTGATGDASEGLKIKVSGGALGARGTVTYSAGYATQLDGILSSLLDTEGILQTRTDGMNDSIKRLDKQTDAINVRLTAIEKRYREQFTKLDSLLNSLQNTSSYLTQQIKSLSNNN
;
A
#
# COMPACT_ATOMS: atom_id res chain seq x y z
N ALA A 1 26.71 17.38 11.53
CA ALA A 1 25.73 18.17 12.30
C ALA A 1 26.49 19.07 13.25
N HIS A 2 26.00 20.29 13.48
CA HIS A 2 26.67 21.26 14.34
C HIS A 2 26.59 20.86 15.83
N LYS A 3 27.69 21.03 16.57
CA LYS A 3 27.77 20.76 18.01
C LYS A 3 28.47 21.88 18.75
N ILE A 4 27.85 22.38 19.81
CA ILE A 4 28.39 23.42 20.70
C ILE A 4 28.28 23.00 22.16
N ALA A 5 29.27 23.36 22.97
CA ALA A 5 29.33 23.00 24.38
C ALA A 5 29.52 24.23 25.28
N MET A 6 28.81 24.23 26.41
CA MET A 6 28.96 25.22 27.47
C MET A 6 30.24 24.97 28.27
N VAL A 7 30.76 26.01 28.92
CA VAL A 7 31.79 25.87 29.95
C VAL A 7 31.26 25.05 31.15
N GLY A 8 32.09 24.15 31.69
CA GLY A 8 31.66 23.20 32.71
C GLY A 8 31.24 23.84 34.04
N VAL A 9 30.29 23.20 34.73
CA VAL A 9 29.90 23.49 36.13
C VAL A 9 30.18 22.28 37.04
N PRO A 10 30.40 22.50 38.34
CA PRO A 10 30.61 21.40 39.29
C PRO A 10 29.50 20.34 39.31
N ASN A 11 28.22 20.71 39.39
CA ASN A 11 27.10 19.78 39.53
C ASN A 11 25.99 20.03 38.49
N VAL A 12 25.24 18.98 38.15
CA VAL A 12 24.08 19.08 37.23
C VAL A 12 22.90 19.85 37.84
N THR A 13 22.90 20.03 39.16
CA THR A 13 21.91 20.80 39.91
C THR A 13 22.34 22.26 40.13
N ASP A 14 23.53 22.66 39.67
CA ASP A 14 23.97 24.04 39.80
C ASP A 14 23.07 24.95 38.97
N VAL A 15 22.71 26.08 39.55
CA VAL A 15 21.88 27.10 38.89
C VAL A 15 22.68 27.75 37.77
N VAL A 16 22.12 27.75 36.57
CA VAL A 16 22.71 28.30 35.34
C VAL A 16 22.00 29.58 34.88
N GLY A 17 21.16 30.20 35.72
CA GLY A 17 20.49 31.47 35.45
C GLY A 17 19.03 31.32 35.00
N THR A 18 18.33 32.44 34.89
CA THR A 18 16.92 32.54 34.46
C THR A 18 16.80 33.53 33.30
N GLY A 19 15.81 33.37 32.44
CA GLY A 19 15.63 34.21 31.27
C GLY A 19 15.01 33.47 30.10
N THR A 20 15.37 33.86 28.88
CA THR A 20 14.91 33.22 27.65
C THR A 20 16.09 32.86 26.75
N LEU A 21 16.07 31.64 26.22
CA LEU A 21 16.96 31.19 25.15
C LEU A 21 16.19 31.22 23.83
N THR A 22 16.78 31.83 22.80
CA THR A 22 16.29 31.79 21.43
C THR A 22 17.33 31.08 20.57
N ILE A 23 17.01 29.86 20.15
CA ILE A 23 17.88 29.04 19.29
C ILE A 23 17.43 29.22 17.84
N SER A 24 18.30 29.82 17.04
CA SER A 24 18.13 30.06 15.61
C SER A 24 19.03 29.15 14.79
N PHE A 25 18.61 28.90 13.55
CA PHE A 25 19.35 28.12 12.57
C PHE A 25 19.74 29.00 11.38
N GLY A 26 20.88 28.74 10.76
CA GLY A 26 21.33 29.49 9.59
C GLY A 26 22.68 29.05 9.09
N THR A 27 23.14 29.73 8.04
CA THR A 27 24.46 29.55 7.45
C THR A 27 25.41 30.59 8.02
N PHE A 28 26.48 30.15 8.67
CA PHE A 28 27.61 31.01 9.01
C PHE A 28 28.60 31.05 7.85
N THR A 29 28.88 32.24 7.33
CA THR A 29 29.90 32.46 6.33
C THR A 29 31.06 33.23 6.98
N PRO A 30 32.28 32.68 7.02
CA PRO A 30 33.43 33.36 7.59
C PRO A 30 33.85 34.54 6.72
N ALA A 31 34.55 35.51 7.33
CA ALA A 31 35.11 36.63 6.57
C ALA A 31 36.18 36.13 5.59
N VAL A 32 36.16 36.65 4.37
CA VAL A 32 37.20 36.41 3.35
C VAL A 32 38.04 37.65 3.15
N VAL A 33 39.34 37.48 2.93
CA VAL A 33 40.31 38.59 2.85
C VAL A 33 40.52 39.13 1.43
N SER A 34 40.05 38.41 0.40
CA SER A 34 40.17 38.84 -1.00
C SER A 34 39.10 38.18 -1.90
N PRO A 35 38.12 38.95 -2.41
CA PRO A 35 37.78 40.32 -2.00
C PRO A 35 37.29 40.36 -0.54
N ALA A 36 37.55 41.46 0.17
CA ALA A 36 37.19 41.60 1.58
C ALA A 36 35.66 41.53 1.77
N THR A 37 35.17 40.46 2.39
CA THR A 37 33.75 40.29 2.72
C THR A 37 33.64 40.00 4.22
N PRO A 38 32.84 40.77 5.00
CA PRO A 38 32.62 40.50 6.42
C PRO A 38 32.00 39.13 6.66
N ALA A 39 32.21 38.58 7.86
CA ALA A 39 31.49 37.38 8.27
C ALA A 39 29.98 37.67 8.37
N SER A 40 29.14 36.70 8.02
CA SER A 40 27.69 36.83 8.07
C SER A 40 27.02 35.58 8.61
N PHE A 41 25.83 35.75 9.17
CA PHE A 41 24.94 34.66 9.56
C PHE A 41 23.59 34.87 8.88
N THR A 42 23.29 34.03 7.89
CA THR A 42 22.04 34.10 7.14
C THR A 42 21.06 33.10 7.73
N ALA A 43 19.94 33.57 8.25
CA ALA A 43 18.94 32.71 8.88
C ALA A 43 18.36 31.68 7.88
N ASN A 44 18.09 30.48 8.37
CA ASN A 44 17.41 29.44 7.63
C ASN A 44 15.90 29.73 7.61
N ALA A 45 15.38 30.16 6.46
CA ALA A 45 13.96 30.50 6.31
C ALA A 45 13.01 29.31 6.51
N ASP A 46 13.50 28.07 6.38
CA ASP A 46 12.71 26.85 6.55
C ASP A 46 12.63 26.40 8.03
N LYS A 47 13.30 27.13 8.94
CA LYS A 47 13.32 26.82 10.37
C LYS A 47 12.79 27.99 11.18
N THR A 48 11.92 27.68 12.13
CA THR A 48 11.47 28.65 13.15
C THR A 48 12.41 28.65 14.33
N ASP A 49 12.67 29.82 14.89
CA ASP A 49 13.42 29.96 16.13
C ASP A 49 12.73 29.21 17.28
N ILE A 50 13.53 28.54 18.10
CA ILE A 50 13.06 27.82 19.29
C ILE A 50 13.25 28.74 20.49
N ASN A 51 12.14 29.19 21.07
CA ASN A 51 12.13 30.04 22.27
C ASN A 51 11.87 29.19 23.51
N ILE A 52 12.78 29.26 24.49
CA ILE A 52 12.74 28.46 25.71
C ILE A 52 12.83 29.40 26.91
N THR A 53 11.83 29.35 27.78
CA THR A 53 11.83 30.10 29.03
C THR A 53 12.48 29.28 30.13
N ILE A 54 13.45 29.88 30.82
CA ILE A 54 14.12 29.31 31.99
C ILE A 54 13.74 30.15 33.22
N ASP A 55 13.04 29.55 34.16
CA ASP A 55 12.58 30.17 35.40
C ASP A 55 13.07 29.38 36.63
N SER A 56 12.61 29.74 37.83
CA SER A 56 13.02 29.09 39.07
C SER A 56 12.73 27.58 39.16
N SER A 57 11.85 27.05 38.32
CA SER A 57 11.50 25.63 38.28
C SER A 57 12.47 24.78 37.45
N ASN A 58 13.23 25.39 36.53
CA ASN A 58 14.09 24.68 35.58
C ASN A 58 15.48 25.34 35.35
N ASN A 59 15.88 26.29 36.19
CA ASN A 59 17.15 27.04 36.11
C ASN A 59 18.43 26.28 36.46
N THR A 60 18.40 24.94 36.56
CA THR A 60 19.60 24.13 36.79
C THR A 60 20.17 23.62 35.46
N LEU A 61 21.42 23.16 35.42
CA LEU A 61 22.00 22.56 34.20
C LEU A 61 21.11 21.43 33.65
N ALA A 62 20.62 20.55 34.53
CA ALA A 62 19.67 19.49 34.17
C ALA A 62 18.32 20.04 33.71
N GLY A 63 17.79 21.05 34.40
CA GLY A 63 16.53 21.69 34.03
C GLY A 63 16.59 22.36 32.65
N VAL A 64 17.68 23.03 32.31
CA VAL A 64 17.88 23.64 30.99
C VAL A 64 17.99 22.57 29.90
N ARG A 65 18.72 21.48 30.13
CA ARG A 65 18.75 20.32 29.21
C ARG A 65 17.33 19.83 28.93
N ASP A 66 16.56 19.62 29.98
CA ASP A 66 15.21 19.08 29.89
C ASP A 66 14.27 20.06 29.20
N ALA A 67 14.39 21.37 29.47
CA ALA A 67 13.62 22.41 28.79
C ALA A 67 13.94 22.48 27.28
N ILE A 68 15.21 22.39 26.88
CA ILE A 68 15.61 22.35 25.45
C ILE A 68 15.02 21.11 24.77
N ASN A 69 15.13 19.94 25.40
CA ASN A 69 14.61 18.71 24.83
C ASN A 69 13.07 18.68 24.79
N ALA A 70 12.41 19.24 25.81
CA ALA A 70 10.95 19.33 25.88
C ALA A 70 10.36 20.27 24.82
N ALA A 71 11.09 21.31 24.42
CA ALA A 71 10.72 22.17 23.29
C ALA A 71 10.65 21.38 21.96
N ASN A 72 11.18 20.15 21.92
CA ASN A 72 11.06 19.19 20.80
C ASN A 72 11.48 19.74 19.42
N GLY A 73 12.34 20.76 19.39
CA GLY A 73 12.80 21.39 18.15
C GLY A 73 13.93 20.63 17.44
N SER A 74 14.55 21.27 16.44
CA SER A 74 15.65 20.71 15.63
C SER A 74 17.01 20.64 16.34
N VAL A 75 17.03 20.59 17.67
CA VAL A 75 18.22 20.38 18.50
C VAL A 75 18.01 19.28 19.53
N THR A 76 19.10 18.70 20.02
CA THR A 76 19.14 17.87 21.23
C THR A 76 20.14 18.44 22.21
N ALA A 77 19.78 18.46 23.49
CA ALA A 77 20.67 18.83 24.58
C ALA A 77 21.04 17.59 25.40
N THR A 78 22.31 17.45 25.77
CA THR A 78 22.80 16.41 26.66
C THR A 78 23.82 16.98 27.63
N ILE A 79 24.04 16.30 28.76
CA ILE A 79 25.07 16.68 29.72
C ILE A 79 26.19 15.66 29.63
N VAL A 80 27.41 16.15 29.44
CA VAL A 80 28.63 15.33 29.43
C VAL A 80 29.47 15.71 30.65
N ASN A 81 29.83 14.72 31.46
CA ASN A 81 30.81 14.88 32.53
C ASN A 81 32.20 14.54 31.96
N ASP A 82 33.15 15.47 32.05
CA ASP A 82 34.52 15.31 31.52
C ASP A 82 35.51 14.69 32.53
N GLY A 83 35.00 14.16 33.65
CA GLY A 83 35.78 13.66 34.79
C GLY A 83 36.03 14.72 35.87
N THR A 84 35.78 16.01 35.56
CA THR A 84 35.97 17.12 36.52
C THR A 84 34.75 18.04 36.63
N THR A 85 34.11 18.34 35.50
CA THR A 85 32.98 19.27 35.40
C THR A 85 31.91 18.72 34.47
N ASN A 86 30.69 19.23 34.61
CA ASN A 86 29.52 18.87 33.81
C ASN A 86 29.26 19.97 32.76
N ARG A 87 29.15 19.59 31.49
CA ARG A 87 28.95 20.51 30.36
C ARG A 87 27.64 20.20 29.65
N LEU A 88 26.86 21.23 29.38
CA LEU A 88 25.73 21.12 28.46
C LEU A 88 26.25 21.12 27.02
N LEU A 89 25.91 20.08 26.27
CA LEU A 89 26.21 19.94 24.84
C LEU A 89 24.90 20.06 24.07
N ILE A 90 24.86 20.94 23.08
CA ILE A 90 23.72 21.13 22.19
C ILE A 90 24.15 20.71 20.79
N THR A 91 23.37 19.81 20.18
CA THR A 91 23.62 19.27 18.84
C THR A 91 22.43 19.59 17.94
N SER A 92 22.67 20.09 16.73
CA SER A 92 21.62 20.15 15.70
C SER A 92 21.21 18.74 15.30
N LYS A 93 19.91 18.47 15.19
CA LYS A 93 19.39 17.20 14.66
C LYS A 93 19.68 17.07 13.17
N ASP A 94 19.64 18.19 12.45
CA ASP A 94 19.84 18.24 11.00
C ASP A 94 21.29 18.60 10.65
N THR A 95 21.79 18.03 9.55
CA THR A 95 23.13 18.31 9.00
C THR A 95 23.08 19.45 7.98
N GLY A 96 24.25 19.86 7.47
CA GLY A 96 24.36 20.94 6.49
C GLY A 96 24.66 22.29 7.11
N GLU A 97 25.34 23.13 6.34
CA GLU A 97 25.79 24.47 6.74
C GLU A 97 24.63 25.36 7.19
N VAL A 98 23.46 25.19 6.53
CA VAL A 98 22.22 25.93 6.81
C VAL A 98 21.61 25.63 8.18
N ASN A 99 22.10 24.59 8.87
CA ASN A 99 21.68 24.21 10.21
C ASN A 99 22.76 24.51 11.26
N SER A 100 23.61 25.51 11.01
CA SER A 100 24.48 26.08 12.05
C SER A 100 23.63 26.77 13.10
N LEU A 101 24.06 26.69 14.36
CA LEU A 101 23.29 27.18 15.50
C LEU A 101 23.71 28.60 15.85
N LYS A 102 22.74 29.43 16.22
CA LYS A 102 22.94 30.68 16.95
C LYS A 102 22.01 30.66 18.17
N ILE A 103 22.54 30.95 19.35
CA ILE A 103 21.77 31.03 20.60
C ILE A 103 21.86 32.45 21.12
N ALA A 104 20.75 33.18 21.03
CA ALA A 104 20.59 34.45 21.72
C ALA A 104 20.00 34.20 23.12
N VAL A 105 20.47 34.96 24.10
CA VAL A 105 20.00 34.89 25.48
C VAL A 105 19.44 36.23 25.89
N THR A 106 18.30 36.22 26.58
CA THR A 106 17.84 37.35 27.38
C THR A 106 17.95 36.93 28.84
N ASP A 107 18.97 37.40 29.54
CA ASP A 107 19.23 37.06 30.93
C ASP A 107 18.46 38.01 31.87
N SER A 108 18.08 37.50 33.04
CA SER A 108 17.28 38.24 34.02
C SER A 108 18.07 39.35 34.73
N ASP A 109 19.40 39.29 34.70
CA ASP A 109 20.27 40.34 35.23
C ASP A 109 20.44 41.54 34.26
N GLY A 110 19.90 41.44 33.05
CA GLY A 110 19.97 42.47 32.01
C GLY A 110 21.27 42.47 31.20
N ILE A 111 22.21 41.56 31.45
CA ILE A 111 23.49 41.44 30.72
C ILE A 111 23.50 40.14 29.91
N ASN A 112 23.14 40.24 28.63
CA ASN A 112 22.85 39.11 27.75
C ASN A 112 24.06 38.40 27.11
N THR A 113 25.26 38.91 27.31
CA THR A 113 26.44 38.50 26.53
C THR A 113 27.62 38.04 27.37
N ASP A 114 27.57 38.21 28.69
CA ASP A 114 28.69 37.87 29.56
C ASP A 114 28.78 36.36 29.85
N ALA A 115 29.84 35.96 30.55
CA ALA A 115 30.08 34.56 30.90
C ALA A 115 29.46 34.18 32.27
N THR A 116 28.44 34.91 32.73
CA THR A 116 27.69 34.61 33.95
C THR A 116 26.23 34.30 33.64
N GLY A 117 25.49 33.81 34.65
CA GLY A 117 24.07 33.50 34.49
C GLY A 117 23.76 32.56 33.32
N LEU A 118 22.61 32.82 32.69
CA LEU A 118 22.11 32.13 31.50
C LEU A 118 22.90 32.53 30.25
N SER A 119 23.48 33.73 30.24
CA SER A 119 24.35 34.24 29.15
C SER A 119 25.54 33.36 28.83
N ARG A 120 25.93 32.44 29.74
CA ARG A 120 26.90 31.36 29.47
C ARG A 120 26.52 30.43 28.31
N LEU A 121 25.23 30.37 27.96
CA LEU A 121 24.70 29.61 26.82
C LEU A 121 24.63 30.44 25.53
N ALA A 122 24.97 31.73 25.58
CA ALA A 122 24.99 32.56 24.39
C ALA A 122 26.03 32.05 23.38
N TYR A 123 25.58 31.94 22.13
CA TYR A 123 26.43 31.54 21.01
C TYR A 123 26.00 32.29 19.76
N ASP A 124 26.62 33.43 19.48
CA ASP A 124 26.53 34.08 18.18
C ASP A 124 27.86 33.87 17.43
N PRO A 125 27.87 33.14 16.29
CA PRO A 125 29.09 32.91 15.53
C PRO A 125 29.73 34.21 14.99
N LEU A 126 29.01 35.33 14.96
CA LEU A 126 29.54 36.65 14.60
C LEU A 126 30.14 37.43 15.77
N ALA A 127 29.84 37.04 17.01
CA ALA A 127 30.30 37.76 18.20
C ALA A 127 31.75 37.43 18.59
N ALA A 128 32.32 38.27 19.46
CA ALA A 128 33.62 38.02 20.07
C ALA A 128 33.51 36.95 21.17
N ALA A 129 34.57 36.14 21.33
CA ALA A 129 34.63 35.14 22.39
C ALA A 129 34.50 35.81 23.77
N GLY A 130 33.63 35.27 24.63
CA GLY A 130 33.36 35.85 25.95
C GLY A 130 32.42 37.08 25.94
N SER A 131 31.86 37.44 24.78
CA SER A 131 30.91 38.54 24.63
C SER A 131 29.83 38.18 23.62
N GLY A 132 28.99 37.21 23.98
CA GLY A 132 27.92 36.66 23.14
C GLY A 132 28.31 35.39 22.37
N LYS A 133 29.60 35.01 22.38
CA LYS A 133 30.10 33.70 21.93
C LYS A 133 30.76 32.99 23.11
N ASN A 134 29.92 32.48 24.00
CA ASN A 134 30.34 31.90 25.29
C ASN A 134 30.40 30.37 25.25
N MET A 135 29.65 29.73 24.34
CA MET A 135 29.80 28.30 24.05
C MET A 135 30.93 28.03 23.04
N THR A 136 31.55 26.86 23.15
CA THR A 136 32.62 26.40 22.25
C THR A 136 32.06 25.48 21.17
N GLN A 137 32.41 25.73 19.91
CA GLN A 137 32.09 24.83 18.80
C GLN A 137 33.00 23.58 18.84
N LEU A 138 32.38 22.40 18.87
CA LEU A 138 33.07 21.11 18.86
C LEU A 138 33.03 20.43 17.49
N GLN A 139 32.02 20.74 16.68
CA GLN A 139 31.85 20.18 15.34
C GLN A 139 31.04 21.14 14.47
N ASP A 140 31.56 21.45 13.30
CA ASP A 140 30.95 22.36 12.34
C ASP A 140 29.75 21.73 11.64
N ALA A 141 28.77 22.57 11.26
CA ALA A 141 27.75 22.19 10.30
C ALA A 141 28.34 22.29 8.89
N VAL A 142 28.46 21.17 8.19
CA VAL A 142 28.97 21.10 6.82
C VAL A 142 27.98 20.38 5.93
N ASN A 143 27.93 20.77 4.67
CA ASN A 143 27.17 20.07 3.64
C ASN A 143 27.91 18.80 3.18
N ALA A 144 27.16 17.81 2.73
CA ALA A 144 27.67 16.72 1.93
C ALA A 144 28.10 17.25 0.55
N LYS A 145 29.31 16.90 0.14
CA LYS A 145 29.86 17.22 -1.18
C LYS A 145 30.19 15.91 -1.89
N LEU A 146 29.69 15.75 -3.10
CA LEU A 146 29.92 14.59 -3.95
C LEU A 146 30.05 15.03 -5.40
N ASP A 147 30.70 14.19 -6.19
CA ASP A 147 30.82 14.35 -7.63
C ASP A 147 30.04 13.21 -8.31
N ILE A 148 29.15 13.55 -9.24
CA ILE A 148 28.36 12.59 -10.02
C ILE A 148 28.76 12.78 -11.47
N ASP A 149 29.61 11.89 -11.99
CA ASP A 149 30.13 11.93 -13.36
C ASP A 149 30.71 13.29 -13.77
N GLY A 150 31.45 13.96 -12.86
CA GLY A 150 32.04 15.29 -13.07
C GLY A 150 31.14 16.46 -12.71
N ILE A 151 29.92 16.21 -12.23
CA ILE A 151 28.99 17.23 -11.74
C ILE A 151 29.12 17.33 -10.23
N ALA A 152 29.64 18.47 -9.76
CA ALA A 152 29.70 18.78 -8.34
C ALA A 152 28.29 18.98 -7.77
N VAL A 153 27.95 18.18 -6.76
CA VAL A 153 26.69 18.25 -6.03
C VAL A 153 26.98 18.57 -4.57
N GLU A 154 26.22 19.51 -4.01
CA GLU A 154 26.29 19.89 -2.61
C GLU A 154 24.90 19.82 -1.98
N LYS A 155 24.79 19.13 -0.84
CA LYS A 155 23.50 18.88 -0.16
C LYS A 155 23.65 19.00 1.34
N ALA A 156 22.63 19.52 2.02
CA ALA A 156 22.63 19.63 3.48
C ALA A 156 22.61 18.26 4.19
N SER A 157 22.12 17.20 3.53
CA SER A 157 21.92 15.87 4.10
C SER A 157 22.82 14.81 3.47
N ASN A 158 23.16 13.79 4.26
CA ASN A 158 23.77 12.54 3.77
C ASN A 158 22.74 11.58 3.15
N THR A 159 21.45 11.93 3.17
CA THR A 159 20.41 11.23 2.41
C THR A 159 19.89 12.18 1.33
N ILE A 160 20.19 11.86 0.08
CA ILE A 160 20.02 12.74 -1.08
C ILE A 160 19.07 12.05 -2.05
N SER A 161 17.87 12.59 -2.24
CA SER A 161 16.82 12.00 -3.08
C SER A 161 16.52 12.79 -4.36
N ASP A 162 17.23 13.90 -4.58
CA ASP A 162 16.94 14.90 -5.61
C ASP A 162 18.16 15.23 -6.50
N ALA A 163 19.29 14.53 -6.30
CA ALA A 163 20.47 14.69 -7.15
C ALA A 163 20.38 13.87 -8.45
N ILE A 164 19.75 12.69 -8.38
CA ILE A 164 19.51 11.82 -9.52
C ILE A 164 18.02 11.46 -9.51
N SER A 165 17.32 11.72 -10.61
CA SER A 165 15.88 11.45 -10.71
C SER A 165 15.58 9.97 -10.44
N GLY A 166 14.72 9.70 -9.46
CA GLY A 166 14.30 8.34 -9.10
C GLY A 166 15.30 7.56 -8.23
N VAL A 167 16.41 8.18 -7.80
CA VAL A 167 17.43 7.52 -6.96
C VAL A 167 17.60 8.27 -5.64
N THR A 168 17.60 7.51 -4.54
CA THR A 168 17.99 8.04 -3.22
C THR A 168 19.35 7.50 -2.81
N LEU A 169 20.31 8.40 -2.65
CA LEU A 169 21.66 8.10 -2.21
C LEU A 169 21.77 8.29 -0.70
N LYS A 170 22.33 7.29 0.00
CA LYS A 170 22.71 7.41 1.41
C LYS A 170 24.23 7.37 1.52
N LEU A 171 24.82 8.52 1.82
CA LEU A 171 26.26 8.67 2.01
C LEU A 171 26.67 8.14 3.38
N LEU A 172 27.63 7.21 3.39
CA LEU A 172 28.09 6.54 4.61
C LEU A 172 29.48 7.03 5.03
N SER A 173 30.36 7.21 4.06
CA SER A 173 31.74 7.65 4.26
C SER A 173 32.27 8.34 3.02
N THR A 174 33.35 9.10 3.16
CA THR A 174 34.12 9.62 2.04
C THR A 174 34.86 8.49 1.33
N SER A 175 34.96 8.56 0.00
CA SER A 175 35.78 7.67 -0.83
C SER A 175 36.79 8.50 -1.63
N VAL A 176 38.01 7.99 -1.78
CA VAL A 176 39.02 8.57 -2.69
C VAL A 176 38.89 7.98 -4.10
N ASP A 177 38.46 6.73 -4.17
CA ASP A 177 38.20 6.04 -5.43
C ASP A 177 36.75 6.26 -5.88
N SER A 178 36.53 6.28 -7.19
CA SER A 178 35.20 6.36 -7.77
C SER A 178 34.36 5.14 -7.39
N VAL A 179 33.12 5.38 -6.95
CA VAL A 179 32.14 4.33 -6.65
C VAL A 179 31.21 4.17 -7.84
N GLY A 180 31.18 2.99 -8.45
CA GLY A 180 30.25 2.68 -9.54
C GLY A 180 28.83 2.45 -9.00
N LEU A 181 27.87 3.19 -9.55
CA LEU A 181 26.44 2.98 -9.30
C LEU A 181 25.77 2.51 -10.59
N SER A 182 25.14 1.34 -10.56
CA SER A 182 24.32 0.85 -11.67
C SER A 182 22.85 0.76 -11.26
N VAL A 183 21.97 1.24 -12.13
CA VAL A 183 20.53 1.06 -12.01
C VAL A 183 20.11 0.02 -13.02
N ALA A 184 19.47 -1.04 -12.55
CA ALA A 184 19.01 -2.14 -13.37
C ALA A 184 17.62 -2.58 -12.94
N THR A 185 16.89 -3.20 -13.87
CA THR A 185 15.62 -3.84 -13.60
C THR A 185 15.80 -4.99 -12.61
N ASP A 186 15.02 -5.00 -11.53
CA ASP A 186 15.00 -6.11 -10.56
C ASP A 186 14.20 -7.29 -11.11
N THR A 187 14.87 -8.15 -11.89
CA THR A 187 14.28 -9.37 -12.45
C THR A 187 13.93 -10.40 -11.37
N GLY A 188 14.54 -10.30 -10.18
CA GLY A 188 14.22 -11.13 -9.03
C GLY A 188 12.80 -10.88 -8.53
N LYS A 189 12.42 -9.61 -8.36
CA LYS A 189 11.07 -9.21 -7.95
C LYS A 189 9.99 -9.62 -8.93
N ILE A 190 10.29 -9.59 -10.24
CA ILE A 190 9.36 -10.03 -11.27
C ILE A 190 9.16 -11.54 -11.19
N LYS A 191 10.24 -12.31 -11.04
CA LYS A 191 10.16 -13.77 -10.83
C LYS A 191 9.35 -14.12 -9.59
N GLU A 192 9.58 -13.45 -8.46
CA GLU A 192 8.80 -13.61 -7.23
C GLU A 192 7.30 -13.33 -7.46
N SER A 193 6.98 -12.29 -8.22
CA SER A 193 5.60 -11.90 -8.54
C SER A 193 4.90 -12.94 -9.42
N VAL A 194 5.58 -13.43 -10.47
CA VAL A 194 5.05 -14.48 -11.35
C VAL A 194 4.87 -15.81 -10.59
N GLN A 195 5.81 -16.16 -9.72
CA GLN A 195 5.68 -17.36 -8.89
C GLN A 195 4.49 -17.24 -7.93
N SER A 196 4.34 -16.09 -7.27
CA SER A 196 3.21 -15.83 -6.36
C SER A 196 1.87 -15.94 -7.08
N PHE A 197 1.80 -15.48 -8.33
CA PHE A 197 0.63 -15.64 -9.19
C PHE A 197 0.33 -17.12 -9.49
N VAL A 198 1.35 -17.89 -9.88
CA VAL A 198 1.23 -19.34 -10.13
C VAL A 198 0.74 -20.06 -8.87
N ASP A 199 1.30 -19.73 -7.71
CA ASP A 199 0.94 -20.32 -6.42
C ASP A 199 -0.51 -19.98 -6.03
N ALA A 200 -0.92 -18.73 -6.23
CA ALA A 200 -2.29 -18.29 -5.95
C ALA A 200 -3.32 -19.03 -6.81
N TYR A 201 -3.07 -19.14 -8.12
CA TYR A 201 -3.92 -19.94 -9.00
C TYR A 201 -3.93 -21.42 -8.58
N ASN A 202 -2.76 -21.99 -8.28
CA ASN A 202 -2.64 -23.39 -7.85
C ASN A 202 -3.39 -23.66 -6.55
N LYS A 203 -3.43 -22.71 -5.63
CA LYS A 203 -4.24 -22.79 -4.41
C LYS A 203 -5.74 -22.82 -4.72
N ILE A 204 -6.22 -22.01 -5.66
CA ILE A 204 -7.62 -22.04 -6.11
C ILE A 204 -7.93 -23.40 -6.77
N ASN A 205 -7.09 -23.85 -7.70
CA ASN A 205 -7.26 -25.11 -8.41
C ASN A 205 -7.29 -26.30 -7.43
N THR A 206 -6.35 -26.35 -6.49
CA THR A 206 -6.26 -27.43 -5.49
C THR A 206 -7.50 -27.43 -4.59
N THR A 207 -7.89 -26.27 -4.06
CA THR A 207 -9.06 -26.13 -3.20
C THR A 207 -10.34 -26.59 -3.89
N LEU A 208 -10.58 -26.14 -5.13
CA LEU A 208 -11.77 -26.52 -5.88
C LEU A 208 -11.74 -27.99 -6.31
N ARG A 209 -10.58 -28.55 -6.65
CA ARG A 209 -10.45 -29.99 -6.92
C ARG A 209 -10.73 -30.82 -5.68
N ASP A 210 -10.22 -30.43 -4.51
CA ASP A 210 -10.51 -31.13 -3.27
C ASP A 210 -11.98 -31.07 -2.87
N LEU A 211 -12.64 -29.94 -3.12
CA LEU A 211 -14.07 -29.79 -2.88
C LEU A 211 -14.95 -30.51 -3.91
N THR A 212 -14.45 -30.80 -5.12
CA THR A 212 -15.25 -31.40 -6.21
C THR A 212 -14.83 -32.82 -6.58
N LYS A 213 -13.79 -33.38 -5.95
CA LYS A 213 -13.28 -34.70 -6.27
C LYS A 213 -14.29 -35.80 -5.98
N TYR A 214 -14.31 -36.79 -6.87
CA TYR A 214 -14.99 -38.05 -6.64
C TYR A 214 -14.01 -39.04 -6.01
N ASP A 215 -14.43 -39.67 -4.92
CA ASP A 215 -13.74 -40.81 -4.33
C ASP A 215 -14.60 -42.08 -4.53
N PRO A 216 -14.09 -43.12 -5.20
CA PRO A 216 -14.79 -44.40 -5.40
C PRO A 216 -15.27 -45.06 -4.11
N THR A 217 -14.61 -44.80 -2.97
CA THR A 217 -15.04 -45.34 -1.67
C THR A 217 -16.15 -44.53 -1.00
N GLY A 218 -16.47 -43.36 -1.56
CA GLY A 218 -17.47 -42.41 -1.07
C GLY A 218 -17.07 -41.62 0.17
N LYS A 219 -16.08 -42.08 0.95
CA LYS A 219 -15.73 -41.48 2.25
C LYS A 219 -14.92 -40.19 2.16
N ALA A 220 -14.20 -39.97 1.07
CA ALA A 220 -13.38 -38.78 0.84
C ALA A 220 -13.83 -37.96 -0.39
N SER A 221 -15.08 -38.15 -0.86
CA SER A 221 -15.64 -37.31 -1.92
C SER A 221 -15.78 -35.87 -1.41
N GLY A 222 -15.47 -34.90 -2.26
CA GLY A 222 -15.57 -33.50 -1.91
C GLY A 222 -17.02 -33.06 -1.69
N ALA A 223 -17.22 -32.09 -0.79
CA ALA A 223 -18.56 -31.60 -0.43
C ALA A 223 -19.34 -30.95 -1.59
N LEU A 224 -18.63 -30.49 -2.62
CA LEU A 224 -19.17 -29.88 -3.83
C LEU A 224 -19.08 -30.82 -5.04
N LEU A 225 -18.96 -32.14 -4.83
CA LEU A 225 -19.01 -33.12 -5.91
C LEU A 225 -20.29 -32.91 -6.75
N GLY A 226 -20.11 -32.76 -8.06
CA GLY A 226 -21.22 -32.50 -8.98
C GLY A 226 -21.68 -31.04 -9.06
N ASP A 227 -21.21 -30.14 -8.19
CA ASP A 227 -21.59 -28.72 -8.22
C ASP A 227 -21.13 -28.02 -9.50
N ALA A 228 -22.08 -27.50 -10.28
CA ALA A 228 -21.83 -26.83 -11.55
C ALA A 228 -21.21 -25.44 -11.37
N THR A 229 -21.48 -24.77 -10.25
CA THR A 229 -20.94 -23.44 -9.92
C THR A 229 -19.44 -23.53 -9.69
N ALA A 230 -19.01 -24.50 -8.89
CA ALA A 230 -17.58 -24.73 -8.63
C ALA A 230 -16.81 -25.00 -9.93
N ARG A 231 -17.37 -25.81 -10.85
CA ARG A 231 -16.78 -26.04 -12.17
C ARG A 231 -16.78 -24.79 -13.05
N SER A 232 -17.86 -24.00 -13.03
CA SER A 232 -17.98 -22.76 -13.79
C SER A 232 -16.90 -21.74 -13.41
N VAL A 233 -16.65 -21.56 -12.11
CA VAL A 233 -15.60 -20.66 -11.59
C VAL A 233 -14.22 -21.01 -12.16
N VAL A 234 -13.81 -22.29 -12.06
CA VAL A 234 -12.52 -22.74 -12.60
C VAL A 234 -12.43 -22.49 -14.11
N ASN A 235 -13.51 -22.80 -14.84
CA ASN A 235 -13.53 -22.63 -16.28
C ASN A 235 -13.43 -21.16 -16.71
N GLN A 236 -14.08 -20.23 -15.99
CA GLN A 236 -14.01 -18.80 -16.28
C GLN A 236 -12.61 -18.24 -16.04
N ILE A 237 -11.98 -18.59 -14.91
CA ILE A 237 -10.59 -18.18 -14.62
C ILE A 237 -9.65 -18.77 -15.67
N LYS A 238 -9.78 -20.07 -15.94
CA LYS A 238 -8.95 -20.75 -16.94
C LYS A 238 -9.10 -20.14 -18.34
N ALA A 239 -10.32 -19.78 -18.74
CA ALA A 239 -10.58 -19.16 -20.03
C ALA A 239 -9.78 -17.86 -20.22
N VAL A 240 -9.71 -17.01 -19.18
CA VAL A 240 -8.87 -15.80 -19.20
C VAL A 240 -7.41 -16.16 -19.36
N LEU A 241 -6.89 -17.09 -18.55
CA LEU A 241 -5.48 -17.48 -18.58
C LEU A 241 -5.03 -18.14 -19.89
N THR A 242 -5.97 -18.77 -20.62
CA THR A 242 -5.69 -19.38 -21.93
C THR A 242 -5.90 -18.44 -23.11
N LYS A 243 -6.47 -17.25 -22.88
CA LYS A 243 -6.73 -16.27 -23.95
C LYS A 243 -5.42 -15.61 -24.37
N THR A 244 -5.24 -15.37 -25.67
CA THR A 244 -4.11 -14.58 -26.17
C THR A 244 -4.36 -13.10 -25.95
N VAL A 245 -3.32 -12.37 -25.57
CA VAL A 245 -3.31 -10.91 -25.40
C VAL A 245 -2.33 -10.36 -26.43
N ASP A 246 -2.77 -9.43 -27.27
CA ASP A 246 -1.89 -8.78 -28.24
C ASP A 246 -1.02 -7.76 -27.52
N THR A 247 0.28 -8.05 -27.41
CA THR A 247 1.28 -7.19 -26.78
C THR A 247 2.03 -6.29 -27.76
N GLY A 248 1.70 -6.37 -29.05
CA GLY A 248 2.44 -5.73 -30.14
C GLY A 248 3.69 -6.50 -30.58
N GLY A 249 3.85 -7.74 -30.12
CA GLY A 249 5.03 -8.56 -30.37
C GLY A 249 4.75 -10.06 -30.44
N THR A 250 5.72 -10.85 -29.99
CA THR A 250 5.69 -12.32 -30.06
C THR A 250 5.18 -12.98 -28.79
N ILE A 251 5.32 -12.30 -27.65
CA ILE A 251 4.86 -12.78 -26.35
C ILE A 251 3.39 -12.41 -26.20
N ASN A 252 2.49 -13.33 -26.56
CA ASN A 252 1.04 -13.08 -26.54
C ASN A 252 0.27 -14.01 -25.60
N SER A 253 0.97 -14.88 -24.87
CA SER A 253 0.38 -15.85 -23.96
C SER A 253 1.24 -16.09 -22.72
N LEU A 254 0.64 -16.61 -21.66
CA LEU A 254 1.37 -17.05 -20.46
C LEU A 254 2.44 -18.11 -20.77
N SER A 255 2.21 -18.99 -21.74
CA SER A 255 3.18 -20.01 -22.13
C SER A 255 4.46 -19.42 -22.75
N ASP A 256 4.36 -18.27 -23.42
CA ASP A 256 5.50 -17.59 -24.03
C ASP A 256 6.47 -17.03 -22.95
N VAL A 257 5.93 -16.71 -21.77
CA VAL A 257 6.71 -16.29 -20.60
C VAL A 257 7.04 -17.44 -19.64
N GLY A 258 6.78 -18.69 -20.06
CA GLY A 258 7.12 -19.89 -19.29
C GLY A 258 6.07 -20.33 -18.27
N VAL A 259 4.87 -19.77 -18.27
CA VAL A 259 3.76 -20.21 -17.39
C VAL A 259 2.80 -21.09 -18.17
N SER A 260 2.70 -22.37 -17.82
CA SER A 260 1.91 -23.35 -18.58
C SER A 260 1.01 -24.21 -17.70
N PHE A 261 -0.12 -24.64 -18.25
CA PHE A 261 -1.01 -25.61 -17.60
C PHE A 261 -0.45 -27.03 -17.65
N GLN A 262 -0.55 -27.71 -16.52
CA GLN A 262 -0.28 -29.13 -16.38
C GLN A 262 -1.55 -29.95 -16.61
N GLN A 263 -1.39 -31.26 -16.79
CA GLN A 263 -2.50 -32.19 -17.05
C GLN A 263 -3.57 -32.17 -15.94
N ASP A 264 -3.16 -31.84 -14.73
CA ASP A 264 -4.01 -31.79 -13.54
C ASP A 264 -4.66 -30.40 -13.33
N GLY A 265 -4.46 -29.48 -14.27
CA GLY A 265 -5.02 -28.14 -14.27
C GLY A 265 -4.25 -27.11 -13.44
N THR A 266 -3.17 -27.50 -12.76
CA THR A 266 -2.24 -26.56 -12.10
C THR A 266 -1.41 -25.80 -13.14
N LEU A 267 -0.83 -24.67 -12.74
CA LEU A 267 0.19 -23.93 -13.48
C LEU A 267 1.58 -24.34 -13.00
N ALA A 268 2.52 -24.41 -13.94
CA ALA A 268 3.95 -24.55 -13.68
C ALA A 268 4.71 -23.38 -14.31
N LEU A 269 5.80 -22.97 -13.65
CA LEU A 269 6.70 -21.93 -14.11
C LEU A 269 8.04 -22.51 -14.60
N ASP A 270 8.31 -22.35 -15.89
CA ASP A 270 9.64 -22.49 -16.47
C ASP A 270 10.44 -21.21 -16.23
N SER A 271 11.25 -21.23 -15.17
CA SER A 271 12.09 -20.09 -14.77
C SER A 271 13.09 -19.66 -15.85
N THR A 272 13.53 -20.59 -16.71
CA THR A 272 14.49 -20.30 -17.77
C THR A 272 13.82 -19.53 -18.90
N LYS A 273 12.62 -19.95 -19.33
CA LYS A 273 11.81 -19.21 -20.29
C LYS A 273 11.44 -17.82 -19.79
N LEU A 274 11.03 -17.70 -18.53
CA LEU A 274 10.74 -16.40 -17.94
C LEU A 274 11.98 -15.48 -17.96
N THR A 275 13.16 -16.01 -17.61
CA THR A 275 14.41 -15.24 -17.63
C THR A 275 14.76 -14.77 -19.04
N ASN A 276 14.60 -15.63 -20.05
CA ASN A 276 14.81 -15.28 -21.44
C ASN A 276 13.82 -14.22 -21.94
N ALA A 277 12.54 -14.33 -21.57
CA ALA A 277 11.52 -13.35 -21.90
C ALA A 277 11.81 -12.00 -21.22
N MET A 278 12.25 -11.99 -19.96
CA MET A 278 12.60 -10.75 -19.24
C MET A 278 13.81 -10.04 -19.86
N THR A 279 14.75 -10.80 -20.42
CA THR A 279 15.96 -10.24 -21.03
C THR A 279 15.67 -9.64 -22.41
N ASN A 280 14.83 -10.30 -23.21
CA ASN A 280 14.67 -9.96 -24.63
C ASN A 280 13.33 -9.27 -24.97
N HIS A 281 12.32 -9.41 -24.12
CA HIS A 281 10.93 -9.01 -24.40
C HIS A 281 10.25 -8.34 -23.19
N PHE A 282 11.01 -7.54 -22.42
CA PHE A 282 10.54 -6.95 -21.16
C PHE A 282 9.23 -6.15 -21.30
N SER A 283 9.13 -5.31 -22.32
CA SER A 283 7.93 -4.49 -22.59
C SER A 283 6.72 -5.35 -22.92
N GLU A 284 6.91 -6.48 -23.59
CA GLU A 284 5.83 -7.40 -23.94
C GLU A 284 5.32 -8.15 -22.70
N ILE A 285 6.20 -8.49 -21.74
CA ILE A 285 5.77 -9.05 -20.44
C ILE A 285 4.88 -8.04 -19.70
N ALA A 286 5.30 -6.78 -19.63
CA ALA A 286 4.49 -5.75 -18.99
C ALA A 286 3.12 -5.61 -19.68
N ALA A 287 3.10 -5.62 -21.01
CA ALA A 287 1.88 -5.56 -21.81
C ALA A 287 0.98 -6.81 -21.69
N LEU A 288 1.56 -7.97 -21.36
CA LEU A 288 0.81 -9.22 -21.16
C LEU A 288 -0.06 -9.15 -19.89
N PHE A 289 0.47 -8.53 -18.82
CA PHE A 289 -0.22 -8.46 -17.53
C PHE A 289 -0.99 -7.15 -17.35
N ALA A 290 -0.42 -6.01 -17.74
CA ALA A 290 -1.03 -4.71 -17.62
C ALA A 290 -1.80 -4.31 -18.90
N SER A 291 -2.74 -3.37 -18.76
CA SER A 291 -3.37 -2.73 -19.92
C SER A 291 -2.33 -2.02 -20.78
N SER A 292 -2.30 -2.32 -22.07
CA SER A 292 -1.32 -1.79 -23.01
C SER A 292 -1.98 -1.34 -24.30
N GLY A 293 -1.37 -0.37 -24.97
CA GLY A 293 -1.75 0.01 -26.30
C GLY A 293 -0.55 0.33 -27.16
N HIS A 294 -0.62 -0.09 -28.42
CA HIS A 294 0.41 0.15 -29.42
C HIS A 294 -0.20 0.73 -30.68
N THR A 295 0.61 1.43 -31.45
CA THR A 295 0.18 2.18 -32.61
C THR A 295 1.00 1.75 -33.82
N SER A 296 0.37 1.70 -34.99
CA SER A 296 1.07 1.37 -36.24
C SER A 296 1.78 2.59 -36.86
N ASP A 297 1.48 3.79 -36.38
CA ASP A 297 2.01 5.07 -36.87
C ASP A 297 2.92 5.69 -35.81
N ALA A 298 4.18 5.95 -36.16
CA ALA A 298 5.20 6.48 -35.25
C ALA A 298 4.88 7.89 -34.70
N LEU A 299 4.00 8.64 -35.37
CA LEU A 299 3.56 9.97 -34.95
C LEU A 299 2.26 9.93 -34.13
N VAL A 300 1.69 8.75 -33.89
CA VAL A 300 0.57 8.53 -32.98
C VAL A 300 1.09 7.76 -31.77
N SER A 301 0.85 8.25 -30.56
CA SER A 301 1.20 7.50 -29.34
C SER A 301 -0.01 7.22 -28.48
N TYR A 302 -0.10 5.98 -28.01
CA TYR A 302 -1.02 5.59 -26.95
C TYR A 302 -0.71 6.37 -25.67
N THR A 303 -1.74 6.92 -25.01
CA THR A 303 -1.58 7.67 -23.76
C THR A 303 -2.29 7.00 -22.59
N SER A 304 -3.58 6.72 -22.73
CA SER A 304 -4.38 6.15 -21.63
C SER A 304 -5.67 5.51 -22.13
N VAL A 305 -6.32 4.74 -21.26
CA VAL A 305 -7.68 4.19 -21.45
C VAL A 305 -8.52 4.43 -20.21
N THR A 306 -9.80 4.09 -20.31
CA THR A 306 -10.70 3.98 -19.16
C THR A 306 -11.19 2.55 -19.01
N SER A 307 -11.89 2.23 -17.93
CA SER A 307 -12.51 0.91 -17.73
C SER A 307 -13.59 0.57 -18.76
N LYS A 308 -14.05 1.56 -19.55
CA LYS A 308 -15.02 1.36 -20.62
C LYS A 308 -14.39 1.03 -21.97
N THR A 309 -13.08 1.26 -22.13
CA THR A 309 -12.39 0.96 -23.37
C THR A 309 -12.34 -0.55 -23.55
N GLN A 310 -12.85 -1.04 -24.67
CA GLN A 310 -12.84 -2.47 -24.99
C GLN A 310 -11.53 -2.83 -25.68
N SER A 311 -11.02 -4.05 -25.49
CA SER A 311 -9.83 -4.49 -26.24
C SER A 311 -10.16 -4.64 -27.72
N GLY A 312 -9.28 -4.14 -28.59
CA GLY A 312 -9.47 -4.18 -30.04
C GLY A 312 -8.47 -3.30 -30.79
N THR A 313 -8.51 -3.39 -32.12
CA THR A 313 -7.72 -2.57 -33.03
C THR A 313 -8.62 -1.53 -33.69
N TYR A 314 -8.27 -0.27 -33.52
CA TYR A 314 -9.08 0.87 -33.94
C TYR A 314 -8.36 1.67 -35.00
N ASN A 315 -9.02 1.92 -36.12
CA ASN A 315 -8.51 2.83 -37.15
C ASN A 315 -8.53 4.27 -36.65
N VAL A 316 -7.44 4.99 -36.91
CA VAL A 316 -7.29 6.41 -36.57
C VAL A 316 -7.28 7.22 -37.86
N THR A 317 -8.09 8.29 -37.90
CA THR A 317 -8.06 9.28 -38.98
C THR A 317 -7.98 10.66 -38.36
N VAL A 318 -7.15 11.53 -38.90
CA VAL A 318 -6.96 12.90 -38.42
C VAL A 318 -7.33 13.88 -39.52
N SER A 319 -8.34 14.70 -39.28
CA SER A 319 -8.80 15.74 -40.19
C SER A 319 -8.27 17.13 -39.83
N GLN A 320 -7.76 17.31 -38.61
CA GLN A 320 -7.07 18.53 -38.18
C GLN A 320 -6.00 18.18 -37.13
N LEU A 321 -4.79 18.73 -37.27
CA LEU A 321 -3.75 18.61 -36.25
C LEU A 321 -4.01 19.56 -35.08
N GLY A 322 -3.69 19.11 -33.87
CA GLY A 322 -3.76 19.94 -32.67
C GLY A 322 -2.46 20.68 -32.36
N SER A 323 -2.58 21.75 -31.57
CA SER A 323 -1.51 22.58 -31.01
C SER A 323 -1.91 23.05 -29.59
N ASP A 324 -1.14 23.94 -28.98
CA ASP A 324 -1.50 24.55 -27.68
C ASP A 324 -2.76 25.44 -27.75
N THR A 325 -3.18 25.84 -28.95
CA THR A 325 -4.32 26.75 -29.18
C THR A 325 -5.42 26.16 -30.06
N VAL A 326 -5.20 24.97 -30.63
CA VAL A 326 -6.11 24.31 -31.56
C VAL A 326 -6.26 22.85 -31.17
N ASP A 327 -7.49 22.37 -31.06
CA ASP A 327 -7.74 20.96 -30.78
C ASP A 327 -7.58 20.12 -32.05
N ALA A 328 -6.99 18.93 -31.89
CA ALA A 328 -6.98 17.92 -32.93
C ALA A 328 -8.40 17.47 -33.25
N VAL A 329 -8.70 17.26 -34.54
CA VAL A 329 -9.98 16.72 -34.99
C VAL A 329 -9.71 15.44 -35.77
N GLY A 330 -10.49 14.41 -35.50
CA GLY A 330 -10.31 13.11 -36.11
C GLY A 330 -11.36 12.11 -35.66
N THR A 331 -11.19 10.87 -36.12
CA THR A 331 -12.03 9.74 -35.72
C THR A 331 -11.17 8.63 -35.16
N ILE A 332 -11.68 7.94 -34.15
CA ILE A 332 -11.17 6.66 -33.66
C ILE A 332 -12.28 5.64 -33.90
N ASN A 333 -11.94 4.48 -34.46
CA ASN A 333 -12.93 3.46 -34.84
C ASN A 333 -14.00 3.97 -35.83
N GLY A 334 -13.66 4.98 -36.65
CA GLY A 334 -14.60 5.63 -37.57
C GLY A 334 -15.64 6.55 -36.89
N VAL A 335 -15.61 6.69 -35.56
CA VAL A 335 -16.48 7.59 -34.79
C VAL A 335 -15.70 8.86 -34.45
N ALA A 336 -16.35 10.03 -34.54
CA ALA A 336 -15.73 11.32 -34.21
C ALA A 336 -15.20 11.33 -32.77
N ALA A 337 -13.89 11.54 -32.63
CA ALA A 337 -13.21 11.58 -31.34
C ALA A 337 -13.25 12.98 -30.72
N THR A 338 -13.16 13.06 -29.39
CA THR A 338 -13.04 14.33 -28.67
C THR A 338 -11.60 14.81 -28.70
N GLY A 339 -11.37 15.98 -29.30
CA GLY A 339 -10.07 16.65 -29.36
C GLY A 339 -9.75 17.43 -28.08
N SER A 340 -8.48 17.46 -27.69
CA SER A 340 -7.96 18.40 -26.67
C SER A 340 -6.46 18.62 -26.91
N GLY A 341 -6.08 19.79 -27.39
CA GLY A 341 -4.75 20.06 -27.92
C GLY A 341 -4.33 18.99 -28.93
N MET A 342 -3.16 18.37 -28.74
CA MET A 342 -2.66 17.29 -29.60
C MET A 342 -3.31 15.91 -29.37
N TYR A 343 -4.31 15.81 -28.50
CA TYR A 343 -4.90 14.54 -28.10
C TYR A 343 -6.27 14.29 -28.75
N LEU A 344 -6.52 13.03 -29.09
CA LEU A 344 -7.85 12.52 -29.47
C LEU A 344 -8.29 11.48 -28.45
N THR A 345 -9.54 11.56 -28.01
CA THR A 345 -10.15 10.61 -27.07
C THR A 345 -11.37 9.96 -27.71
N GLY A 346 -11.45 8.62 -27.65
CA GLY A 346 -12.56 7.85 -28.23
C GLY A 346 -13.91 8.23 -27.63
N ALA A 347 -14.94 8.21 -28.47
CA ALA A 347 -16.27 8.74 -28.17
C ALA A 347 -17.04 7.89 -27.15
N THR A 348 -17.94 8.53 -26.40
CA THR A 348 -18.85 7.84 -25.48
C THR A 348 -19.80 6.90 -26.23
N GLY A 349 -19.96 5.68 -25.72
CA GLY A 349 -20.79 4.63 -26.30
C GLY A 349 -20.11 3.81 -27.41
N ASP A 350 -18.94 4.22 -27.89
CA ASP A 350 -18.13 3.43 -28.83
C ASP A 350 -17.20 2.45 -28.08
N ALA A 351 -16.75 1.39 -28.75
CA ALA A 351 -15.79 0.45 -28.20
C ALA A 351 -14.46 1.12 -27.79
N SER A 352 -14.09 2.23 -28.44
CA SER A 352 -12.92 3.04 -28.11
C SER A 352 -13.16 4.07 -26.98
N GLU A 353 -14.32 4.06 -26.30
CA GLU A 353 -14.65 5.07 -25.28
C GLU A 353 -13.51 5.24 -24.26
N GLY A 354 -13.01 6.47 -24.14
CA GLY A 354 -11.95 6.82 -23.20
C GLY A 354 -10.52 6.42 -23.64
N LEU A 355 -10.35 5.80 -24.81
CA LEU A 355 -9.03 5.58 -25.41
C LEU A 355 -8.45 6.93 -25.83
N LYS A 356 -7.36 7.36 -25.19
CA LYS A 356 -6.67 8.61 -25.47
C LYS A 356 -5.36 8.34 -26.20
N ILE A 357 -5.19 9.00 -27.33
CA ILE A 357 -3.96 8.99 -28.14
C ILE A 357 -3.45 10.43 -28.33
N LYS A 358 -2.14 10.58 -28.49
CA LYS A 358 -1.51 11.83 -28.89
C LYS A 358 -1.09 11.75 -30.35
N VAL A 359 -1.39 12.78 -31.13
CA VAL A 359 -0.98 12.91 -32.52
C VAL A 359 0.07 14.02 -32.63
N SER A 360 1.32 13.66 -32.88
CA SER A 360 2.48 14.58 -32.77
C SER A 360 2.79 15.36 -34.07
N GLY A 361 1.87 15.40 -35.03
CA GLY A 361 2.03 16.05 -36.33
C GLY A 361 1.91 15.07 -37.51
N GLY A 362 2.24 15.52 -38.74
CA GLY A 362 2.21 14.72 -39.97
C GLY A 362 1.07 15.09 -40.94
N ALA A 363 0.92 14.33 -42.03
CA ALA A 363 -0.15 14.55 -43.00
C ALA A 363 -1.54 14.24 -42.39
N LEU A 364 -2.57 14.92 -42.92
CA LEU A 364 -3.97 14.64 -42.62
C LEU A 364 -4.44 13.38 -43.37
N GLY A 365 -5.51 12.75 -42.86
CA GLY A 365 -6.08 11.53 -43.41
C GLY A 365 -5.89 10.33 -42.48
N ALA A 366 -5.80 9.13 -43.05
CA ALA A 366 -5.63 7.89 -42.31
C ALA A 366 -4.26 7.84 -41.60
N ARG A 367 -4.25 7.49 -40.31
CA ARG A 367 -3.10 7.46 -39.41
C ARG A 367 -2.84 6.07 -38.84
N GLY A 368 -3.18 5.05 -39.63
CA GLY A 368 -3.05 3.65 -39.22
C GLY A 368 -4.01 3.26 -38.10
N THR A 369 -3.54 2.39 -37.21
CA THR A 369 -4.34 1.80 -36.13
C THR A 369 -3.72 2.03 -34.76
N VAL A 370 -4.58 2.08 -33.75
CA VAL A 370 -4.22 1.88 -32.35
C VAL A 370 -4.84 0.57 -31.88
N THR A 371 -4.03 -0.36 -31.42
CA THR A 371 -4.50 -1.58 -30.76
C THR A 371 -4.43 -1.39 -29.27
N TYR A 372 -5.54 -1.62 -28.59
CA TYR A 372 -5.60 -1.69 -27.14
C TYR A 372 -5.90 -3.12 -26.69
N SER A 373 -5.13 -3.58 -25.71
CA SER A 373 -5.28 -4.89 -25.11
C SER A 373 -5.35 -4.76 -23.59
N ALA A 374 -6.42 -5.28 -22.99
CA ALA A 374 -6.50 -5.47 -21.55
C ALA A 374 -5.62 -6.67 -21.18
N GLY A 375 -4.56 -6.45 -20.40
CA GLY A 375 -3.71 -7.53 -19.90
C GLY A 375 -4.45 -8.50 -18.97
N TYR A 376 -3.81 -9.62 -18.64
CA TYR A 376 -4.42 -10.65 -17.78
C TYR A 376 -4.84 -10.11 -16.41
N ALA A 377 -4.13 -9.14 -15.83
CA ALA A 377 -4.50 -8.60 -14.53
C ALA A 377 -5.87 -7.91 -14.57
N THR A 378 -6.11 -7.07 -15.58
CA THR A 378 -7.41 -6.41 -15.77
C THR A 378 -8.52 -7.41 -16.07
N GLN A 379 -8.25 -8.41 -16.90
CA GLN A 379 -9.25 -9.43 -17.25
C GLN A 379 -9.61 -10.33 -16.06
N LEU A 380 -8.61 -10.73 -15.26
CA LEU A 380 -8.82 -11.50 -14.04
C LEU A 380 -9.55 -10.69 -12.98
N ASP A 381 -9.17 -9.43 -12.77
CA ASP A 381 -9.84 -8.53 -11.83
C ASP A 381 -11.32 -8.37 -12.16
N GLY A 382 -11.66 -8.19 -13.44
CA GLY A 382 -13.05 -8.11 -13.90
C GLY A 382 -13.85 -9.39 -13.62
N ILE A 383 -13.30 -10.56 -13.93
CA ILE A 383 -13.99 -11.83 -13.66
C ILE A 383 -14.09 -12.11 -12.17
N LEU A 384 -13.02 -11.92 -11.40
CA LEU A 384 -13.02 -12.13 -9.96
C LEU A 384 -14.01 -11.20 -9.27
N SER A 385 -14.07 -9.94 -9.68
CA SER A 385 -15.07 -8.98 -9.20
C SER A 385 -16.48 -9.45 -9.50
N SER A 386 -16.77 -9.88 -10.74
CA SER A 386 -18.08 -10.41 -11.12
C SER A 386 -18.48 -11.67 -10.34
N LEU A 387 -17.52 -12.56 -10.06
CA LEU A 387 -17.76 -13.80 -9.30
C LEU A 387 -18.01 -13.53 -7.81
N LEU A 388 -17.32 -12.54 -7.24
CA LEU A 388 -17.34 -12.19 -5.81
C LEU A 388 -18.35 -11.08 -5.47
N ASP A 389 -19.01 -10.51 -6.47
CA ASP A 389 -20.02 -9.47 -6.28
C ASP A 389 -21.18 -9.95 -5.38
N THR A 390 -21.86 -9.01 -4.74
CA THR A 390 -23.08 -9.24 -3.97
C THR A 390 -24.22 -9.85 -4.79
N GLU A 391 -24.25 -9.66 -6.10
CA GLU A 391 -25.18 -10.32 -7.02
C GLU A 391 -24.48 -11.41 -7.85
N GLY A 392 -23.23 -11.74 -7.51
CA GLY A 392 -22.40 -12.71 -8.19
C GLY A 392 -22.91 -14.15 -8.03
N ILE A 393 -22.34 -15.05 -8.84
CA ILE A 393 -22.74 -16.46 -8.87
C ILE A 393 -22.50 -17.18 -7.53
N LEU A 394 -21.45 -16.80 -6.80
CA LEU A 394 -21.12 -17.39 -5.50
C LEU A 394 -22.11 -16.96 -4.42
N GLN A 395 -22.48 -15.68 -4.40
CA GLN A 395 -23.49 -15.16 -3.49
C GLN A 395 -24.86 -15.78 -3.79
N THR A 396 -25.26 -15.82 -5.07
CA THR A 396 -26.50 -16.46 -5.51
C THR A 396 -26.60 -17.94 -5.08
N ARG A 397 -25.49 -18.69 -5.22
CA ARG A 397 -25.44 -20.09 -4.77
C ARG A 397 -25.56 -20.21 -3.25
N THR A 398 -24.91 -19.33 -2.51
CA THR A 398 -24.95 -19.27 -1.04
C THR A 398 -26.36 -18.98 -0.55
N ASP A 399 -27.05 -18.01 -1.14
CA ASP A 399 -28.43 -17.67 -0.79
C ASP A 399 -29.40 -18.82 -1.09
N GLY A 400 -29.24 -19.48 -2.25
CA GLY A 400 -30.02 -20.67 -2.58
C GLY A 400 -29.82 -21.84 -1.60
N MET A 401 -28.60 -22.02 -1.09
CA MET A 401 -28.30 -22.99 -0.03
C MET A 401 -28.96 -22.59 1.30
N ASN A 402 -28.84 -21.33 1.72
CA ASN A 402 -29.46 -20.81 2.94
C ASN A 402 -30.98 -20.93 2.93
N ASP A 403 -31.62 -20.67 1.79
CA ASP A 403 -33.06 -20.84 1.66
C ASP A 403 -33.49 -22.30 1.67
N SER A 404 -32.64 -23.20 1.16
CA SER A 404 -32.86 -24.64 1.27
C SER A 404 -32.78 -25.10 2.73
N ILE A 405 -31.81 -24.60 3.50
CA ILE A 405 -31.68 -24.84 4.94
C ILE A 405 -32.96 -24.36 5.66
N LYS A 406 -33.38 -23.11 5.45
CA LYS A 406 -34.61 -22.57 6.07
C LYS A 406 -35.86 -23.39 5.73
N ARG A 407 -35.97 -23.93 4.50
CA ARG A 407 -37.10 -24.80 4.13
C ARG A 407 -37.04 -26.13 4.86
N LEU A 408 -35.86 -26.73 5.00
CA LEU A 408 -35.67 -27.99 5.73
C LEU A 408 -35.94 -27.84 7.22
N ASP A 409 -35.55 -26.71 7.82
CA ASP A 409 -35.85 -26.41 9.24
C ASP A 409 -37.37 -26.35 9.46
N LYS A 410 -38.10 -25.63 8.59
CA LYS A 410 -39.56 -25.58 8.64
C LYS A 410 -40.22 -26.95 8.46
N GLN A 411 -39.67 -27.81 7.60
CA GLN A 411 -40.16 -29.18 7.44
C GLN A 411 -39.93 -30.03 8.69
N THR A 412 -38.76 -29.87 9.31
CA THR A 412 -38.42 -30.54 10.57
C THR A 412 -39.38 -30.13 11.68
N ASP A 413 -39.66 -28.84 11.83
CA ASP A 413 -40.63 -28.33 12.81
C ASP A 413 -42.04 -28.88 12.58
N ALA A 414 -42.50 -28.88 11.32
CA ALA A 414 -43.81 -29.42 10.97
C ALA A 414 -43.94 -30.92 11.28
N ILE A 415 -42.88 -31.70 11.01
CA ILE A 415 -42.82 -33.13 11.35
C ILE A 415 -42.84 -33.33 12.87
N ASN A 416 -42.07 -32.54 13.63
CA ASN A 416 -42.04 -32.62 15.08
C ASN A 416 -43.42 -32.34 15.69
N VAL A 417 -44.11 -31.30 15.23
CA VAL A 417 -45.50 -31.00 15.64
C VAL A 417 -46.44 -32.17 15.33
N ARG A 418 -46.33 -32.76 14.14
CA ARG A 418 -47.15 -33.92 13.75
C ARG A 418 -46.86 -35.16 14.59
N LEU A 419 -45.59 -35.43 14.92
CA LEU A 419 -45.20 -36.55 15.78
C LEU A 419 -45.79 -36.39 17.18
N THR A 420 -45.71 -35.21 17.78
CA THR A 420 -46.33 -34.93 19.09
C THR A 420 -47.85 -35.12 19.05
N ALA A 421 -48.52 -34.66 18.00
CA ALA A 421 -49.96 -34.85 17.85
C ALA A 421 -50.35 -36.34 17.68
N ILE A 422 -49.56 -37.09 16.91
CA ILE A 422 -49.76 -38.55 16.74
C ILE A 422 -49.54 -39.28 18.07
N GLU A 423 -48.49 -38.95 18.81
CA GLU A 423 -48.22 -39.52 20.13
C GLU A 423 -49.39 -39.28 21.09
N LYS A 424 -49.86 -38.01 21.18
CA LYS A 424 -51.02 -37.66 22.01
C LYS A 424 -52.25 -38.47 21.64
N ARG A 425 -52.56 -38.57 20.34
CA ARG A 425 -53.70 -39.35 19.84
C ARG A 425 -53.58 -40.83 20.21
N TYR A 426 -52.40 -41.43 20.05
CA TYR A 426 -52.20 -42.83 20.43
C TYR A 426 -52.33 -43.03 21.94
N ARG A 427 -51.78 -42.13 22.77
CA ARG A 427 -51.97 -42.17 24.23
C ARG A 427 -53.45 -42.14 24.61
N GLU A 428 -54.24 -41.23 24.02
CA GLU A 428 -55.68 -41.16 24.26
C GLU A 428 -56.43 -42.42 23.81
N GLN A 429 -56.07 -43.01 22.66
CA GLN A 429 -56.66 -44.26 22.19
C GLN A 429 -56.34 -45.44 23.13
N PHE A 430 -55.10 -45.54 23.61
CA PHE A 430 -54.69 -46.56 24.57
C PHE A 430 -55.43 -46.40 25.91
N THR A 431 -55.52 -45.19 26.47
CA THR A 431 -56.28 -44.96 27.70
C THR A 431 -57.77 -45.31 27.57
N LYS A 432 -58.39 -45.04 26.41
CA LYS A 432 -59.77 -45.45 26.12
C LYS A 432 -59.90 -46.96 25.99
N LEU A 433 -58.93 -47.63 25.35
CA LEU A 433 -58.91 -49.08 25.25
C LEU A 433 -58.80 -49.74 26.63
N ASP A 434 -57.92 -49.25 27.50
CA ASP A 434 -57.78 -49.74 28.88
C ASP A 434 -59.09 -49.57 29.66
N SER A 435 -59.76 -48.42 29.50
CA SER A 435 -61.06 -48.16 30.13
C SER A 435 -62.15 -49.12 29.63
N LEU A 436 -62.18 -49.39 28.32
CA LEU A 436 -63.11 -50.33 27.71
C LEU A 436 -62.84 -51.76 28.20
N LEU A 437 -61.58 -52.19 28.24
CA LEU A 437 -61.17 -53.50 28.75
C LEU A 437 -61.58 -53.68 30.22
N ASN A 438 -61.38 -52.66 31.06
CA ASN A 438 -61.85 -52.67 32.45
C ASN A 438 -63.39 -52.78 32.53
N SER A 439 -64.13 -52.04 31.70
CA SER A 439 -65.59 -52.14 31.62
C SER A 439 -66.05 -53.54 31.19
N LEU A 440 -65.39 -54.13 30.20
CA LEU A 440 -65.67 -55.48 29.72
C LEU A 440 -65.35 -56.53 30.79
N GLN A 441 -64.25 -56.35 31.54
CA GLN A 441 -63.89 -57.23 32.65
C GLN A 441 -64.91 -57.15 33.79
N ASN A 442 -65.37 -55.95 34.12
CA ASN A 442 -66.45 -55.74 35.09
C ASN A 442 -67.76 -56.38 34.62
N THR A 443 -68.10 -56.23 33.33
CA THR A 443 -69.29 -56.86 32.72
C THR A 443 -69.18 -58.38 32.75
N SER A 444 -68.01 -58.94 32.40
CA SER A 444 -67.72 -60.38 32.47
C SER A 444 -67.85 -60.91 33.90
N SER A 445 -67.33 -60.17 34.88
CA SER A 445 -67.44 -60.52 36.31
C SER A 445 -68.90 -60.49 36.79
N TYR A 446 -69.67 -59.48 36.38
CA TYR A 446 -71.10 -59.37 36.66
C TYR A 446 -71.91 -60.52 36.04
N LEU A 447 -71.68 -60.83 34.75
CA LEU A 447 -72.31 -61.95 34.07
C LEU A 447 -71.96 -63.29 34.74
N THR A 448 -70.70 -63.46 35.14
CA THR A 448 -70.25 -64.65 35.88
C THR A 448 -70.96 -64.78 37.22
N GLN A 449 -71.14 -63.68 37.97
CA GLN A 449 -71.90 -63.69 39.22
C GLN A 449 -73.39 -64.00 38.99
N GLN A 450 -74.00 -63.43 37.95
CA GLN A 450 -75.40 -63.72 37.59
C GLN A 450 -75.59 -65.21 37.22
N ILE A 451 -74.70 -65.77 36.39
CA ILE A 451 -74.72 -67.19 36.03
C ILE A 451 -74.56 -68.08 37.27
N LYS A 452 -73.64 -67.75 38.19
CA LYS A 452 -73.50 -68.48 39.46
C LYS A 452 -74.77 -68.41 40.30
N SER A 453 -75.46 -67.26 40.34
CA SER A 453 -76.73 -67.12 41.06
C SER A 453 -77.87 -67.94 40.45
N LEU A 454 -77.92 -68.05 39.12
CA LEU A 454 -78.87 -68.91 38.41
C LEU A 454 -78.56 -70.40 38.61
N SER A 455 -77.28 -70.78 38.69
CA SER A 455 -76.86 -72.15 38.95
C SER A 455 -77.09 -72.61 40.40
N ASN A 456 -77.25 -71.69 41.36
CA ASN A 456 -77.57 -72.01 42.75
C ASN A 456 -79.08 -72.07 43.04
N ASN A 457 -79.92 -71.79 42.03
CA ASN A 457 -81.39 -71.81 42.12
C ASN A 457 -82.02 -73.00 41.36
N ASN A 458 -81.20 -73.95 40.90
CA ASN A 458 -81.58 -75.31 40.47
C ASN A 458 -80.90 -76.31 41.41
#